data_AF-A0A969M884-F1
#
_entry.id   AF-A0A969M884-F1
#
_cell.length_a   1.000
_cell.length_b   1.000
_cell.length_c   1.000
_cell.angle_alpha   90.00
_cell.angle_beta   90.00
_cell.angle_gamma   90.00
#
_symmetry.space_group_name_H-M   'P 1'
#
loop_
_entity.id
_entity.type
_entity.pdbx_description
1 polymer ?
#
loop_
_entity_poly.entity_id
_entity_poly.type
_entity_poly.pdbx_seq_one_letter_code
_entity_poly.pdbx_strand_id
1 'polypeptide(L)'
;MSQPAIWWNFDHTLDRDEYVERVLDHFCRTHQCPLRPRPEDRRLAYRLYDRQFPLALLKAAFLLATMRRLYRPFDATPLERIHSLHYFVPVCEEIRRQAIDPAYFDYVLWKVRTAGRQLQDAREILGQPTQSHR
;
A
#
# COMPACT_ATOMS: atom_id res chain seq x y z
N MET A 1 -14.82 -27.84 5.94
CA MET A 1 -14.01 -26.96 6.82
C MET A 1 -13.03 -26.26 5.90
N SER A 2 -12.99 -24.94 5.71
CA SER A 2 -13.31 -23.81 6.58
C SER A 2 -13.62 -22.57 5.73
N GLN A 3 -14.55 -21.74 6.20
CA GLN A 3 -14.75 -20.38 5.66
C GLN A 3 -13.55 -19.49 6.04
N PRO A 4 -13.05 -18.63 5.14
CA PRO A 4 -12.24 -17.49 5.56
C PRO A 4 -12.86 -16.19 5.02
N ALA A 5 -13.94 -15.73 5.65
CA ALA A 5 -14.66 -14.52 5.20
C ALA A 5 -14.47 -13.30 6.12
N ILE A 6 -13.79 -13.44 7.27
CA ILE A 6 -13.86 -12.45 8.38
C ILE A 6 -12.51 -11.77 8.69
N TRP A 7 -11.50 -11.96 7.85
CA TRP A 7 -10.14 -11.51 8.16
C TRP A 7 -9.91 -10.00 8.04
N TRP A 8 -10.73 -9.32 7.24
CA TRP A 8 -10.57 -7.90 6.96
C TRP A 8 -11.81 -7.18 7.47
N ASN A 9 -11.82 -6.85 8.76
CA ASN A 9 -12.94 -6.15 9.38
C ASN A 9 -12.77 -4.64 9.26
N PHE A 10 -13.90 -3.94 9.08
CA PHE A 10 -13.94 -2.50 9.17
C PHE A 10 -13.71 -2.07 10.62
N ASP A 11 -12.85 -1.06 10.80
CA ASP A 11 -12.60 -0.49 12.12
C ASP A 11 -13.66 0.58 12.40
N HIS A 12 -14.67 0.21 13.19
CA HIS A 12 -15.75 1.10 13.57
C HIS A 12 -15.33 2.18 14.58
N THR A 13 -14.09 2.14 15.10
CA THR A 13 -13.60 3.16 16.04
C THR A 13 -13.10 4.42 15.34
N LEU A 14 -12.79 4.33 14.04
CA LEU A 14 -12.38 5.48 13.23
C LEU A 14 -13.61 6.23 12.75
N ASP A 15 -13.62 7.54 12.97
CA ASP A 15 -14.55 8.39 12.25
C ASP A 15 -14.16 8.54 10.77
N ARG A 16 -15.04 9.20 10.01
CA ARG A 16 -14.89 9.34 8.56
C ARG A 16 -13.63 10.10 8.15
N ASP A 17 -13.30 11.17 8.86
CA ASP A 17 -12.17 12.02 8.51
C ASP A 17 -10.86 11.37 8.95
N GLU A 18 -10.85 10.70 10.11
CA GLU A 18 -9.69 9.92 10.58
C GLU A 18 -9.37 8.76 9.64
N TYR A 19 -10.39 8.02 9.18
CA TYR A 19 -10.19 6.97 8.18
C TYR A 19 -9.57 7.53 6.89
N VAL A 20 -10.11 8.63 6.37
CA VAL A 20 -9.64 9.25 5.13
C VAL A 20 -8.22 9.75 5.28
N GLU A 21 -7.89 10.40 6.40
CA GLU A 21 -6.52 10.85 6.68
C GLU A 21 -5.55 9.66 6.70
N ARG A 22 -5.88 8.59 7.42
CA ARG A 22 -5.03 7.38 7.49
C ARG A 22 -4.85 6.71 6.13
N VAL A 23 -5.90 6.63 5.31
CA VAL A 23 -5.80 6.07 3.94
C VAL A 23 -4.83 6.90 3.10
N LEU A 24 -4.97 8.23 3.11
CA LEU A 24 -4.16 9.11 2.28
C LEU A 24 -2.71 9.20 2.77
N ASP A 25 -2.47 9.21 4.09
CA ASP A 25 -1.13 9.14 4.67
C ASP A 25 -0.42 7.85 4.24
N HIS A 26 -1.07 6.70 4.38
CA HIS A 26 -0.51 5.42 3.96
C HIS A 26 -0.25 5.37 2.44
N PHE A 27 -1.17 5.90 1.63
CA PHE A 27 -0.98 6.00 0.18
C PHE A 27 0.25 6.84 -0.18
N CYS A 28 0.42 8.03 0.39
CA CYS A 28 1.56 8.91 0.10
C CYS A 28 2.91 8.33 0.58
N ARG A 29 2.91 7.53 1.65
CA ARG A 29 4.11 6.83 2.15
C ARG A 29 4.47 5.59 1.33
N THR A 30 3.60 5.14 0.42
CA THR A 30 3.83 3.94 -0.38
C THR A 30 4.89 4.18 -1.45
N HIS A 31 5.73 3.18 -1.72
CA HIS A 31 6.84 3.32 -2.66
C HIS A 31 6.35 3.74 -4.06
N GLN A 32 7.00 4.76 -4.63
CA GLN A 32 6.67 5.31 -5.95
C GLN A 32 5.21 5.79 -6.08
N CYS A 33 4.59 6.21 -4.98
CA CYS A 33 3.36 6.99 -4.95
C CYS A 33 3.66 8.50 -4.88
N PRO A 34 2.67 9.37 -5.16
CA PRO A 34 2.84 10.82 -5.09
C PRO A 34 3.03 11.31 -3.65
N LEU A 35 3.75 12.43 -3.46
CA LEU A 35 3.93 13.05 -2.14
C LEU A 35 2.65 13.65 -1.56
N ARG A 36 1.67 13.97 -2.42
CA ARG A 36 0.38 14.54 -2.03
C ARG A 36 -0.77 13.85 -2.78
N PRO A 37 -1.89 13.57 -2.10
CA PRO A 37 -3.03 12.95 -2.72
C PRO A 37 -3.78 13.96 -3.59
N ARG A 38 -4.40 13.48 -4.67
CA ARG A 38 -5.26 14.30 -5.51
C ARG A 38 -6.67 14.46 -4.90
N PRO A 39 -7.45 15.47 -5.31
CA PRO A 39 -8.86 15.57 -4.89
C PRO A 39 -9.67 14.30 -5.17
N GLU A 40 -9.38 13.61 -6.27
CA GLU A 40 -10.02 12.36 -6.65
C GLU A 40 -9.67 11.20 -5.70
N ASP A 41 -8.44 11.17 -5.18
CA ASP A 41 -8.00 10.16 -4.21
C ASP A 41 -8.73 10.36 -2.87
N ARG A 42 -8.88 11.63 -2.44
CA ARG A 42 -9.67 11.97 -1.25
C ARG A 42 -11.14 11.60 -1.42
N ARG A 43 -11.75 11.90 -2.57
CA ARG A 43 -13.12 11.48 -2.89
C ARG A 43 -13.27 9.96 -2.89
N LEU A 44 -12.27 9.23 -3.39
CA LEU A 44 -12.27 7.77 -3.32
C LEU A 44 -12.18 7.28 -1.86
N ALA A 45 -11.31 7.85 -1.04
CA ALA A 45 -11.18 7.49 0.38
C ALA A 45 -12.51 7.68 1.13
N TYR A 46 -13.22 8.78 0.88
CA TYR A 46 -14.57 8.99 1.42
C TYR A 46 -15.56 7.90 0.98
N ARG A 47 -15.59 7.55 -0.32
CA ARG A 47 -16.46 6.47 -0.81
C ARG A 47 -16.10 5.10 -0.23
N LEU A 48 -14.83 4.85 0.08
CA LEU A 48 -14.39 3.63 0.73
C LEU A 48 -14.90 3.58 2.18
N TYR A 49 -14.85 4.69 2.91
CA TYR A 49 -15.45 4.78 4.25
C TYR A 49 -16.96 4.53 4.23
N ASP A 50 -17.68 5.19 3.31
CA ASP A 50 -19.14 5.07 3.20
C ASP A 50 -19.58 3.63 2.87
N ARG A 51 -18.67 2.82 2.29
CA ARG A 51 -18.85 1.39 2.00
C ARG A 51 -18.29 0.47 3.09
N GLN A 52 -17.85 1.02 4.23
CA GLN A 52 -17.22 0.29 5.33
C GLN A 52 -16.03 -0.57 4.84
N PHE A 53 -15.23 -0.01 3.94
CA PHE A 53 -14.09 -0.72 3.38
C PHE A 53 -12.96 -0.84 4.41
N PRO A 54 -12.41 -2.05 4.68
CA PRO A 54 -11.42 -2.23 5.73
C PRO A 54 -10.09 -1.49 5.47
N LEU A 55 -9.66 -0.65 6.40
CA LEU A 55 -8.35 0.02 6.33
C LEU A 55 -7.19 -1.00 6.29
N ALA A 56 -7.32 -2.11 7.04
CA ALA A 56 -6.31 -3.17 7.05
C ALA A 56 -6.10 -3.80 5.66
N LEU A 57 -7.17 -3.96 4.87
CA LEU A 57 -7.10 -4.49 3.51
C LEU A 57 -6.40 -3.51 2.55
N LEU A 58 -6.65 -2.21 2.70
CA LEU A 58 -5.92 -1.19 1.92
C LEU A 58 -4.42 -1.22 2.24
N LYS A 59 -4.06 -1.31 3.53
CA LYS A 59 -2.65 -1.39 3.97
C LYS A 59 -1.96 -2.64 3.40
N ALA A 60 -2.66 -3.77 3.41
CA ALA A 60 -2.20 -5.01 2.79
C ALA A 60 -1.98 -4.84 1.27
N ALA A 61 -2.91 -4.19 0.57
CA ALA A 61 -2.77 -3.90 -0.87
C ALA A 61 -1.59 -2.97 -1.19
N PHE A 62 -1.39 -1.91 -0.39
CA PHE A 62 -0.23 -1.01 -0.53
C PHE A 62 1.09 -1.76 -0.40
N LEU A 63 1.15 -2.67 0.58
CA LEU A 63 2.33 -3.45 0.86
C LEU A 63 2.63 -4.50 -0.23
N LEU A 64 1.61 -5.23 -0.69
CA LEU A 64 1.75 -6.21 -1.76
C LEU A 64 2.17 -5.57 -3.08
N ALA A 65 1.54 -4.45 -3.44
CA ALA A 65 1.92 -3.68 -4.61
C ALA A 65 3.37 -3.18 -4.52
N THR A 66 3.79 -2.68 -3.34
CA THR A 66 5.18 -2.28 -3.11
C THR A 66 6.14 -3.43 -3.34
N MET A 67 5.86 -4.60 -2.75
CA MET A 67 6.67 -5.80 -2.94
C MET A 67 6.79 -6.18 -4.42
N ARG A 68 5.68 -6.21 -5.16
CA ARG A 68 5.68 -6.55 -6.59
C ARG A 68 6.56 -5.62 -7.43
N ARG A 69 6.62 -4.34 -7.05
CA ARG A 69 7.40 -3.32 -7.76
C ARG A 69 8.88 -3.38 -7.41
N LEU A 70 9.23 -3.64 -6.14
CA LEU A 70 10.61 -3.78 -5.69
C LEU A 70 11.29 -5.05 -6.22
N TYR A 71 10.54 -6.15 -6.30
CA TYR A 71 11.05 -7.44 -6.77
C TYR A 71 10.72 -7.72 -8.24
N ARG A 72 10.33 -6.69 -9.01
CA ARG A 72 10.09 -6.82 -10.44
C ARG A 72 11.41 -7.21 -11.13
N PRO A 73 11.44 -8.26 -11.97
CA PRO A 73 12.62 -8.62 -12.74
C PRO A 73 13.13 -7.46 -13.60
N PHE A 74 14.45 -7.35 -13.78
CA PHE A 74 15.08 -6.25 -14.51
C PHE A 74 14.79 -6.27 -16.02
N ASP A 75 14.53 -7.46 -16.56
CA ASP A 75 14.14 -7.70 -17.95
C ASP A 75 12.65 -7.42 -18.22
N ALA A 76 11.85 -7.20 -17.18
CA ALA A 76 10.45 -6.82 -17.34
C ALA A 76 10.30 -5.33 -17.70
N THR A 77 9.31 -5.00 -18.53
CA THR A 77 8.99 -3.62 -18.90
C THR A 77 8.91 -2.72 -17.65
N PRO A 78 9.53 -1.53 -17.62
CA PRO A 78 9.45 -0.63 -16.46
C PRO A 78 8.00 -0.28 -16.13
N LEU A 79 7.69 -0.20 -14.83
CA LEU A 79 6.38 0.31 -14.39
C LEU A 79 6.43 1.82 -14.30
N GLU A 80 5.41 2.47 -14.85
CA GLU A 80 5.12 3.86 -14.53
C GLU A 80 4.85 4.02 -13.03
N ARG A 81 5.04 5.25 -12.53
CA ARG A 81 4.74 5.60 -11.14
C ARG A 81 3.26 5.39 -10.84
N ILE A 82 2.92 5.16 -9.57
CA ILE A 82 1.51 5.10 -9.17
C ILE A 82 1.00 6.53 -9.08
N HIS A 83 -0.08 6.83 -9.79
CA HIS A 83 -0.63 8.18 -9.91
C HIS A 83 -1.93 8.41 -9.12
N SER A 84 -2.61 7.35 -8.69
CA SER A 84 -3.89 7.45 -7.97
C SER A 84 -4.11 6.25 -7.04
N LEU A 85 -4.88 6.48 -5.97
CA LEU A 85 -5.37 5.47 -5.05
C LEU A 85 -6.21 4.38 -5.76
N HIS A 86 -6.85 4.70 -6.90
CA HIS A 86 -7.60 3.71 -7.70
C HIS A 86 -6.75 2.51 -8.14
N TYR A 87 -5.43 2.67 -8.24
CA TYR A 87 -4.51 1.58 -8.55
C TYR A 87 -4.62 0.38 -7.59
N PHE A 88 -4.96 0.63 -6.32
CA PHE A 88 -4.98 -0.41 -5.28
C PHE A 88 -6.32 -1.10 -5.12
N VAL A 89 -7.40 -0.56 -5.69
CA VAL A 89 -8.72 -1.21 -5.71
C VAL A 89 -8.65 -2.63 -6.29
N PRO A 90 -8.11 -2.87 -7.50
CA PRO A 90 -8.00 -4.23 -8.03
C PRO A 90 -7.07 -5.14 -7.21
N VAL A 91 -6.06 -4.58 -6.54
CA VAL A 91 -5.17 -5.35 -5.64
C VAL A 91 -5.92 -5.82 -4.40
N CYS A 92 -6.81 -4.99 -3.85
CA CYS A 92 -7.68 -5.40 -2.74
C CYS A 92 -8.63 -6.53 -3.16
N GLU A 93 -9.24 -6.43 -4.33
CA GLU A 93 -10.10 -7.49 -4.87
C GLU A 93 -9.34 -8.80 -5.09
N GLU A 94 -8.07 -8.72 -5.52
CA GLU A 94 -7.21 -9.89 -5.62
C GLU A 94 -6.98 -10.56 -4.27
N ILE A 95 -6.61 -9.79 -3.24
CA ILE A 95 -6.37 -10.30 -1.88
C ILE A 95 -7.60 -11.00 -1.32
N ARG A 96 -8.79 -10.40 -1.51
CA ARG A 96 -10.07 -11.00 -1.10
C ARG A 96 -10.36 -12.29 -1.86
N ARG A 97 -10.22 -12.27 -3.19
CA ARG A 97 -10.53 -13.41 -4.07
C ARG A 97 -9.61 -14.60 -3.81
N GLN A 98 -8.33 -14.36 -3.54
CA GLN A 98 -7.36 -15.40 -3.23
C GLN A 98 -7.45 -15.89 -1.78
N ALA A 99 -8.27 -15.26 -0.94
CA ALA A 99 -8.34 -15.53 0.49
C ALA A 99 -6.93 -15.60 1.10
N ILE A 100 -6.15 -14.52 0.92
CA ILE A 100 -4.81 -14.44 1.50
C ILE A 100 -4.96 -14.18 3.01
N ASP A 101 -4.33 -15.04 3.81
CA ASP A 101 -4.27 -14.90 5.26
C ASP A 101 -3.57 -13.58 5.65
N PRO A 102 -4.14 -12.74 6.54
CA PRO A 102 -3.48 -11.55 7.05
C PRO A 102 -2.05 -11.79 7.57
N ALA A 103 -1.76 -12.95 8.15
CA ALA A 103 -0.44 -13.30 8.66
C ALA A 103 0.63 -13.35 7.55
N TYR A 104 0.22 -13.59 6.30
CA TYR A 104 1.14 -13.51 5.16
C TYR A 104 1.73 -12.10 5.00
N PHE A 105 0.99 -11.06 5.37
CA PHE A 105 1.44 -9.68 5.23
C PHE A 105 2.55 -9.29 6.21
N ASP A 106 2.76 -10.06 7.28
CA ASP A 106 3.95 -9.91 8.14
C ASP A 106 5.22 -10.29 7.37
N TYR A 107 5.17 -11.37 6.60
CA TYR A 107 6.26 -11.77 5.70
C TYR A 107 6.49 -10.73 4.61
N VAL A 108 5.43 -10.25 3.97
CA VAL A 108 5.52 -9.19 2.94
C VAL A 108 6.15 -7.93 3.54
N LEU A 109 5.80 -7.57 4.78
CA LEU A 109 6.33 -6.39 5.47
C LEU A 109 7.82 -6.53 5.74
N TRP A 110 8.24 -7.67 6.27
CA TRP A 110 9.65 -7.99 6.48
C TRP A 110 10.45 -7.88 5.17
N LYS A 111 9.90 -8.42 4.09
CA LYS A 111 10.56 -8.44 2.78
C LYS A 111 10.68 -7.03 2.18
N VAL A 112 9.63 -6.23 2.21
CA VAL A 112 9.65 -4.82 1.78
C VAL A 112 10.64 -3.99 2.59
N ARG A 113 10.69 -4.15 3.92
CA ARG A 113 11.67 -3.44 4.77
C ARG A 113 13.10 -3.81 4.42
N THR A 114 13.34 -5.08 4.12
CA THR A 114 14.68 -5.57 3.75
C THR A 114 15.13 -4.96 2.42
N ALA A 115 14.28 -4.98 1.39
CA ALA A 115 14.58 -4.31 0.12
C ALA A 115 14.76 -2.79 0.28
N GLY A 116 13.95 -2.14 1.13
CA GLY A 116 14.08 -0.71 1.42
C GLY A 116 15.45 -0.34 2.00
N ARG A 117 15.97 -1.15 2.94
CA ARG A 117 17.34 -0.98 3.47
C ARG A 117 18.39 -1.17 2.39
N GLN A 118 18.30 -2.23 1.60
CA GLN A 118 19.24 -2.49 0.50
C GLN A 118 19.29 -1.33 -0.51
N LEU A 119 18.13 -0.72 -0.81
CA LEU A 119 18.06 0.47 -1.67
C LEU A 119 18.67 1.71 -1.01
N GLN A 120 18.60 1.86 0.31
CA GLN A 120 19.25 2.94 1.04
C GLN A 120 20.77 2.77 1.01
N ASP A 121 21.27 1.59 1.38
CA ASP A 121 22.71 1.25 1.40
C ASP A 121 23.35 1.47 0.01
N ALA A 122 22.68 1.03 -1.07
CA ALA A 122 23.15 1.23 -2.43
C ALA A 122 23.24 2.71 -2.83
N ARG A 123 22.32 3.57 -2.34
CA ARG A 123 22.35 5.01 -2.62
C ARG A 123 23.48 5.72 -1.88
N GLU A 124 23.81 5.26 -0.67
CA GLU A 124 24.96 5.75 0.10
C GLU A 124 26.28 5.38 -0.58
N ILE A 125 26.44 4.14 -1.06
CA ILE A 125 27.61 3.69 -1.81
C ILE A 125 27.79 4.51 -3.10
N LEU A 126 26.69 4.81 -3.80
CA LEU A 126 26.70 5.59 -5.04
C LEU A 126 26.80 7.11 -4.81
N GLY A 127 26.95 7.58 -3.57
CA GLY A 127 27.14 9.00 -3.25
C GLY A 127 25.94 9.90 -3.61
N GLN A 128 24.73 9.35 -3.73
CA GLN A 128 23.54 10.14 -4.05
C GLN A 128 22.99 10.79 -2.78
N PRO A 129 22.72 12.11 -2.76
CA PRO A 129 22.20 12.76 -1.57
C PRO A 129 20.85 12.15 -1.19
N THR A 130 20.80 11.53 -0.01
CA THR A 130 19.57 11.13 0.66
C THR A 130 18.78 12.42 0.87
N GLN A 131 17.69 12.63 0.12
CA GLN A 131 16.82 13.80 0.30
C GLN A 131 16.21 13.74 1.70
N SER A 132 16.93 14.33 2.65
CA SER A 132 16.43 14.76 3.94
C SER A 132 15.69 16.06 3.70
N HIS A 133 14.36 16.04 3.77
CA HIS A 133 13.58 17.26 3.88
C HIS A 133 13.14 17.42 5.33
N ARG A 134 13.63 18.53 5.89
CA ARG A 134 13.16 19.22 7.10
C ARG A 134 11.65 19.39 7.13
#